data_AF-A0A4R9VMF0-F1
#
_entry.id   AF-A0A4R9VMF0-F1
#
_cell.length_a   1.000
_cell.length_b   1.000
_cell.length_c   1.000
_cell.angle_alpha   90.00
_cell.angle_beta   90.00
_cell.angle_gamma   90.00
#
_symmetry.space_group_name_H-M   'P 1'
#
loop_
_entity.id
_entity.type
_entity.pdbx_description
1 polymer ?
#
loop_
_entity_poly.entity_id
_entity_poly.type
_entity_poly.pdbx_seq_one_letter_code
_entity_poly.pdbx_strand_id
1 'polypeptide(L)'
;LADCDQILVVANLPYYITTPILLNLMQQKLLIDGYVVMMQKEVGERLNAEVGTKAYGSLSIVAQFYTETSKVLTVPNTVFLPPPNVDSIVVKLMKREQPLVDVDDEDKFFKLS
;
A
#
# COMPACT_ATOMS: atom_id res chain seq x y z
N LEU A 1 -19.63 13.21 -0.04
CA LEU A 1 -18.69 12.68 0.98
C LEU A 1 -19.03 13.14 2.39
N ALA A 2 -19.75 14.25 2.59
CA ALA A 2 -20.06 14.77 3.94
C ALA A 2 -20.94 13.83 4.81
N ASP A 3 -21.60 12.83 4.22
CA ASP A 3 -22.47 11.86 4.91
C ASP A 3 -21.92 10.42 4.92
N CYS A 4 -20.60 10.24 4.69
CA CYS A 4 -19.99 8.91 4.70
C CYS A 4 -19.14 8.72 5.96
N ASP A 5 -19.46 7.70 6.76
CA ASP A 5 -18.70 7.35 7.96
C ASP A 5 -17.29 6.84 7.65
N GLN A 6 -17.11 6.21 6.48
CA GLN A 6 -15.83 5.71 6.00
C GLN A 6 -15.68 5.83 4.48
N ILE A 7 -14.47 6.15 4.03
CA ILE A 7 -14.07 6.27 2.63
C ILE A 7 -12.96 5.26 2.35
N LEU A 8 -13.26 4.30 1.48
CA LEU A 8 -12.30 3.30 1.01
C LEU A 8 -12.01 3.47 -0.47
N VAL A 9 -10.74 3.36 -0.84
CA VAL A 9 -10.30 3.30 -2.24
C VAL A 9 -10.13 1.84 -2.64
N VAL A 10 -10.91 1.41 -3.65
CA VAL A 10 -10.81 0.06 -4.21
C VAL A 10 -10.36 0.17 -5.66
N ALA A 11 -9.21 -0.43 -6.00
CA ALA A 11 -8.66 -0.30 -7.34
C ALA A 11 -7.81 -1.49 -7.76
N ASN A 12 -7.82 -1.80 -9.06
CA ASN A 12 -6.80 -2.62 -9.71
C ASN A 12 -5.73 -1.69 -10.28
N LEU A 13 -4.57 -1.60 -9.63
CA LEU A 13 -3.55 -0.63 -9.97
C LEU A 13 -2.68 -1.11 -11.13
N PRO A 14 -2.36 -0.25 -12.12
CA PRO A 14 -1.41 -0.61 -13.17
C PRO A 14 -0.03 -0.86 -12.58
N TYR A 15 0.62 -1.93 -13.05
CA TYR A 15 1.82 -2.46 -12.41
C TYR A 15 3.03 -1.51 -12.42
N TYR A 16 3.20 -0.72 -13.47
CA TYR A 16 4.38 0.15 -13.62
C TYR A 16 4.34 1.43 -12.77
N ILE A 17 3.17 1.76 -12.20
CA ILE A 17 2.89 3.04 -11.52
C ILE A 17 2.21 2.83 -10.15
N THR A 18 2.06 1.58 -9.71
CA THR A 18 1.40 1.25 -8.43
C THR A 18 2.04 1.98 -7.24
N THR A 19 3.37 1.88 -7.10
CA THR A 19 4.11 2.47 -5.98
C THR A 19 3.92 3.99 -5.87
N PRO A 20 4.18 4.81 -6.91
CA PRO A 20 3.98 6.25 -6.80
C PRO A 20 2.52 6.66 -6.57
N ILE A 21 1.54 5.91 -7.09
CA ILE A 21 0.11 6.17 -6.78
C ILE A 21 -0.14 5.98 -5.29
N LEU A 22 0.27 4.83 -4.73
CA LEU A 22 0.02 4.52 -3.32
C LEU A 22 0.71 5.50 -2.37
N LEU A 23 1.98 5.82 -2.64
CA LEU A 23 2.72 6.79 -1.84
C LEU A 23 2.07 8.17 -1.90
N ASN A 24 1.65 8.63 -3.09
CA ASN A 24 0.98 9.91 -3.24
C ASN A 24 -0.37 9.94 -2.51
N LEU A 25 -1.16 8.87 -2.60
CA LEU A 25 -2.44 8.77 -1.88
C LEU A 25 -2.27 8.77 -0.35
N MET A 26 -1.23 8.10 0.17
CA MET A 26 -0.95 8.06 1.60
C MET A 26 -0.35 9.36 2.14
N GLN A 27 0.51 10.03 1.37
CA GLN A 27 1.15 11.28 1.75
C GLN A 27 0.21 12.49 1.65
N GLN A 28 -0.76 12.45 0.73
CA GLN A 28 -1.81 13.44 0.73
C GLN A 28 -2.71 13.22 1.95
N LYS A 29 -2.94 14.28 2.74
CA LYS A 29 -3.82 14.28 3.91
C LYS A 29 -5.30 14.22 3.51
N LEU A 30 -5.66 13.22 2.71
CA LEU A 30 -7.02 12.97 2.25
C LEU A 30 -7.83 12.29 3.36
N LEU A 31 -9.13 12.51 3.32
CA LEU A 31 -10.11 11.81 4.14
C LEU A 31 -10.36 10.42 3.53
N ILE A 32 -9.36 9.54 3.61
CA ILE A 32 -9.43 8.14 3.17
C ILE A 32 -9.06 7.27 4.38
N ASP A 33 -9.92 6.33 4.71
CA ASP A 33 -9.76 5.43 5.86
C ASP A 33 -9.04 4.14 5.48
N GLY A 34 -8.98 3.80 4.20
CA GLY A 34 -8.22 2.66 3.75
C GLY A 34 -8.26 2.40 2.25
N TYR A 35 -7.48 1.41 1.86
CA TYR A 35 -7.26 1.02 0.49
C TYR A 35 -7.39 -0.50 0.37
N VAL A 36 -8.12 -0.97 -0.64
CA VAL A 36 -8.13 -2.38 -1.04
C VAL A 36 -7.71 -2.43 -2.49
N VAL A 37 -6.44 -2.74 -2.72
CA VAL A 37 -5.81 -2.57 -4.02
C VAL A 37 -5.20 -3.88 -4.51
N MET A 38 -5.36 -4.14 -5.81
CA MET A 38 -4.68 -5.22 -6.49
C MET A 38 -3.45 -4.69 -7.22
N MET A 39 -2.35 -5.43 -7.14
CA MET A 39 -1.07 -5.11 -7.80
C MET A 39 -0.26 -6.37 -8.05
N GLN A 40 0.93 -6.24 -8.65
CA GLN A 40 1.86 -7.38 -8.78
C GLN A 40 2.22 -7.96 -7.42
N LYS A 41 2.31 -9.29 -7.37
CA LYS A 41 2.60 -10.03 -6.14
C LYS A 41 3.84 -9.51 -5.40
N GLU A 42 4.95 -9.28 -6.10
CA GLU A 42 6.19 -8.75 -5.50
C GLU A 42 5.99 -7.41 -4.79
N VAL A 43 5.24 -6.48 -5.41
CA VAL A 43 5.00 -5.15 -4.83
C VAL A 43 4.14 -5.26 -3.57
N GLY A 44 3.09 -6.08 -3.59
CA GLY A 44 2.27 -6.30 -2.40
C GLY A 44 3.00 -7.05 -1.29
N GLU A 45 3.92 -7.97 -1.63
CA GLU A 45 4.80 -8.62 -0.65
C GLU A 45 5.74 -7.61 0.00
N ARG A 46 6.27 -6.63 -0.75
CA ARG A 46 7.09 -5.55 -0.19
C ARG A 46 6.29 -4.65 0.77
N LEU A 47 5.02 -4.33 0.47
CA LEU A 47 4.17 -3.56 1.38
C LEU A 47 3.92 -4.27 2.72
N ASN A 48 3.83 -5.59 2.69
CA ASN A 48 3.59 -6.44 3.87
C ASN A 48 4.87 -7.05 4.44
N ALA A 49 6.05 -6.61 3.98
CA ALA A 49 7.30 -7.22 4.38
C ALA A 49 7.60 -6.95 5.86
N GLU A 50 8.13 -7.96 6.56
CA GLU A 50 8.59 -7.82 7.93
C GLU A 50 10.01 -7.25 7.98
N VAL A 51 10.33 -6.54 9.06
CA VAL A 51 11.66 -5.96 9.30
C VAL A 51 12.74 -7.05 9.24
N GLY A 52 13.81 -6.77 8.50
CA GLY A 52 14.94 -7.71 8.35
C GLY A 52 14.76 -8.73 7.22
N THR A 53 13.64 -8.72 6.49
CA THR A 53 13.47 -9.54 5.29
C THR A 53 14.05 -8.85 4.05
N LYS A 54 14.41 -9.63 3.02
CA LYS A 54 14.91 -9.08 1.73
C LYS A 54 13.90 -8.17 1.02
N ALA A 55 12.61 -8.38 1.24
CA ALA A 55 11.54 -7.58 0.66
C ALA A 55 11.31 -6.25 1.40
N TYR A 56 11.84 -6.12 2.62
CA TYR A 56 11.68 -4.94 3.45
C TYR A 56 12.55 -3.78 2.95
N GLY A 57 11.96 -2.60 2.83
CA GLY A 57 12.69 -1.39 2.43
C GLY A 57 11.81 -0.15 2.56
N SER A 58 12.19 0.93 1.86
CA SER A 58 11.50 2.23 1.93
C SER A 58 9.98 2.15 1.68
N LEU A 59 9.54 1.32 0.74
CA LEU A 59 8.11 1.10 0.47
C LEU A 59 7.37 0.49 1.68
N SER A 60 7.98 -0.49 2.34
CA SER A 60 7.43 -1.12 3.55
C SER A 60 7.32 -0.09 4.66
N ILE A 61 8.37 0.71 4.87
CA ILE A 61 8.43 1.75 5.90
C ILE A 61 7.31 2.77 5.69
N VAL A 62 7.21 3.38 4.51
CA VAL A 62 6.19 4.41 4.25
C VAL A 62 4.77 3.86 4.38
N ALA A 63 4.51 2.68 3.80
CA ALA A 63 3.17 2.10 3.85
C ALA A 63 2.77 1.71 5.28
N GLN A 64 3.66 1.07 6.03
CA GLN A 64 3.38 0.61 7.40
C GLN A 64 3.34 1.77 8.42
N PHE A 65 4.04 2.87 8.11
CA PHE A 65 4.00 4.10 8.91
C PHE A 65 2.59 4.72 8.93
N TYR A 66 1.97 4.89 7.76
CA TYR A 66 0.64 5.48 7.63
C TYR A 66 -0.51 4.48 7.82
N THR A 67 -0.27 3.19 7.54
CA THR A 67 -1.33 2.19 7.45
C THR A 67 -0.98 0.85 8.11
N GLU A 68 -2.00 0.12 8.53
CA GLU A 68 -1.91 -1.32 8.81
C GLU A 68 -2.06 -2.09 7.50
N THR A 69 -0.99 -2.77 7.10
CA THR A 69 -0.93 -3.53 5.86
C THR A 69 -1.30 -4.99 6.12
N SER A 70 -2.13 -5.56 5.25
CA SER A 70 -2.47 -6.98 5.30
C SER A 70 -2.68 -7.56 3.90
N LYS A 71 -2.25 -8.81 3.71
CA LYS A 71 -2.56 -9.60 2.52
C LYS A 71 -4.00 -10.13 2.64
N VAL A 72 -4.82 -9.88 1.62
CA VAL A 72 -6.18 -10.43 1.53
C VAL A 72 -6.15 -11.75 0.79
N LEU A 73 -5.62 -11.78 -0.43
CA LEU A 73 -5.53 -12.98 -1.27
C LEU A 73 -4.50 -12.81 -2.39
N THR A 74 -4.09 -13.93 -2.99
CA THR A 74 -3.28 -13.97 -4.21
C THR A 74 -4.18 -14.31 -5.39
N VAL A 75 -4.02 -13.60 -6.50
CA VAL A 75 -4.78 -13.81 -7.74
C VAL A 75 -3.84 -14.41 -8.79
N PRO A 76 -4.09 -15.63 -9.28
CA PRO A 76 -3.30 -16.24 -10.34
C PRO A 76 -3.36 -15.42 -11.63
N ASN A 77 -2.27 -15.35 -12.40
CA ASN A 77 -2.27 -14.64 -13.68
C ASN A 77 -3.25 -15.22 -14.72
N THR A 78 -3.68 -16.47 -14.55
CA THR A 78 -4.54 -17.22 -15.48
C THR A 78 -5.97 -16.69 -15.56
N VAL A 79 -6.38 -15.84 -14.62
CA VAL A 79 -7.73 -15.25 -14.61
C VAL A 79 -7.84 -13.94 -15.40
N PHE A 80 -6.74 -13.46 -16.00
CA PHE A 80 -6.68 -12.22 -16.77
C PHE A 80 -6.60 -12.47 -18.29
N LEU A 81 -7.06 -11.49 -19.08
CA LEU A 81 -6.98 -11.53 -20.55
C LEU A 81 -6.51 -10.16 -21.10
N PRO A 82 -5.35 -10.07 -21.77
CA PRO A 82 -4.31 -11.10 -21.84
C PRO A 82 -3.68 -11.38 -20.46
N PRO A 83 -3.14 -12.59 -20.24
CA PRO A 83 -2.53 -12.93 -18.96
C PRO A 83 -1.24 -12.13 -18.73
N PRO A 84 -1.04 -11.55 -17.53
CA PRO A 84 0.23 -10.93 -17.18
C PRO A 84 1.32 -11.98 -16.93
N ASN A 85 2.57 -11.54 -16.96
CA ASN A 85 3.74 -12.41 -16.74
C ASN A 85 3.88 -12.89 -15.29
N VAL A 86 3.18 -12.28 -14.35
CA VAL A 86 3.29 -12.53 -12.90
C VAL A 86 1.91 -12.58 -12.26
N ASP A 87 1.82 -13.29 -11.14
CA ASP A 87 0.63 -13.28 -10.28
C ASP A 87 0.38 -11.89 -9.67
N SER A 88 -0.87 -11.66 -9.30
CA SER A 88 -1.29 -10.47 -8.57
C SER A 88 -1.56 -10.80 -7.11
N ILE A 89 -1.65 -9.75 -6.29
CA ILE A 89 -2.02 -9.83 -4.87
C ILE A 89 -3.00 -8.71 -4.57
N VAL A 90 -4.02 -9.00 -3.78
CA VAL A 90 -4.90 -8.01 -3.19
C VAL A 90 -4.40 -7.73 -1.78
N VAL A 91 -4.13 -6.46 -1.50
CA VAL A 91 -3.70 -5.98 -0.18
C VAL A 91 -4.73 -4.99 0.36
N LYS A 92 -4.92 -5.05 1.67
CA LYS A 92 -5.72 -4.10 2.42
C LYS A 92 -4.78 -3.26 3.28
N LEU A 93 -4.91 -1.94 3.16
CA LEU A 93 -4.12 -0.93 3.86
C LEU A 93 -5.12 -0.07 4.63
N MET A 94 -5.20 -0.21 5.95
CA MET A 94 -6.10 0.60 6.77
C MET A 94 -5.33 1.76 7.39
N LYS A 95 -5.84 2.99 7.26
CA LYS A 95 -5.21 4.15 7.87
C LYS A 95 -5.16 3.97 9.38
N ARG A 96 -4.02 4.28 9.98
CA ARG A 96 -3.87 4.28 11.44
C ARG A 96 -4.46 5.57 12.02
N GLU A 97 -4.98 5.50 13.24
CA GLU A 97 -5.38 6.70 13.99
C GLU A 97 -4.17 7.59 14.31
N GLN A 98 -3.01 6.98 14.56
CA GLN A 98 -1.72 7.62 14.78
C GLN A 98 -0.64 6.88 13.97
N PRO A 99 0.41 7.58 13.49
CA PRO A 99 1.49 6.92 12.79
C PRO A 99 2.14 5.82 13.63
N LEU A 100 2.73 4.83 12.98
CA LEU A 100 3.35 3.68 13.67
C LEU A 100 4.42 4.10 14.70
N VAL A 101 5.11 5.20 14.43
CA VAL A 101 6.08 5.83 15.33
C VAL A 101 5.90 7.34 15.27
N ASP A 102 6.08 8.01 16.41
CA ASP A 102 6.07 9.47 16.47
C ASP A 102 7.41 10.01 15.94
N VAL A 103 7.36 11.00 15.05
CA VAL A 103 8.53 11.58 14.39
C VAL A 103 8.43 13.09 14.40
N ASP A 104 9.53 13.77 14.78
CA ASP A 104 9.58 15.23 14.86
C ASP A 104 9.40 15.91 13.48
N ASP A 105 9.87 15.25 12.42
CA ASP A 105 9.87 15.77 11.05
C ASP A 105 9.74 14.60 10.04
N GLU A 106 8.52 14.37 9.55
CA GLU A 106 8.21 13.32 8.55
C GLU A 106 9.04 13.50 7.26
N ASP A 107 9.22 14.73 6.79
CA ASP A 107 9.95 15.01 5.54
C ASP A 107 11.43 14.64 5.64
N LYS A 108 12.05 14.86 6.80
CA LYS A 108 13.42 14.40 7.06
C LYS A 108 13.48 12.88 7.21
N PHE A 109 12.52 12.29 7.92
CA PHE A 109 12.48 10.85 8.14
C PHE A 109 12.45 10.07 6.81
N PHE A 110 11.58 10.46 5.88
CA PHE A 110 11.47 9.79 4.58
C PHE A 110 12.56 10.14 3.56
N LYS A 111 13.36 11.19 3.79
CA LYS A 111 14.57 11.46 2.99
C LYS A 111 15.74 10.55 3.33
N LEU A 112 15.75 9.97 4.53
CA LEU A 112 16.84 9.12 5.04
C LEU A 112 16.62 7.62 4.74
N SER A 113 15.39 7.23 4.40
CA SER A 113 14.94 5.84 4.18
C SER A 113 15.09 5.33 2.76
#